data_AF-A0A520VRK8-F1
#
_entry.id   AF-A0A520VRK8-F1
#
_cell.length_a   1.000
_cell.length_b   1.000
_cell.length_c   1.000
_cell.angle_alpha   90.00
_cell.angle_beta   90.00
_cell.angle_gamma   90.00
#
_symmetry.space_group_name_H-M   'P 1'
#
loop_
_entity.id
_entity.type
_entity.pdbx_description
1 polymer ?
#
loop_
_entity_poly.entity_id
_entity_poly.type
_entity_poly.pdbx_seq_one_letter_code
_entity_poly.pdbx_strand_id
1 'polypeptide(L)' 'MIKKFQQFGSDVKYEMSKVSWPDWNDLKGSSYVVLIFSLILTLYLFFVDLLLSKSISTIM' A
#
# COMPACT_ATOMS: atom_id res chain seq x y z
N MET A 1 27.94 15.29 -22.93
CA MET A 1 27.31 14.75 -21.69
C MET A 1 25.79 14.67 -21.80
N ILE A 2 25.11 15.72 -22.29
CA ILE A 2 23.64 15.76 -22.49
C ILE A 2 23.10 14.60 -23.36
N LYS A 3 23.78 14.27 -24.48
CA LYS A 3 23.39 13.13 -25.33
C LYS A 3 23.46 11.77 -24.62
N LYS A 4 24.45 11.56 -23.73
CA LYS A 4 24.54 10.32 -22.94
C LYS A 4 23.36 10.21 -21.97
N PHE A 5 22.95 11.31 -21.35
CA PHE A 5 21.81 11.32 -20.43
C PHE A 5 20.47 11.03 -21.14
N GLN A 6 20.28 11.55 -22.35
CA GLN A 6 19.13 11.19 -23.20
C GLN A 6 19.15 9.71 -23.60
N GLN A 7 20.33 9.17 -23.93
CA GLN A 7 20.51 7.75 -24.24
C GLN A 7 20.14 6.87 -23.03
N PHE A 8 20.66 7.20 -21.84
CA PHE A 8 20.36 6.50 -20.59
C PHE A 8 18.85 6.49 -20.29
N GLY A 9 18.14 7.60 -20.47
CA GLY A 9 16.69 7.63 -20.29
C GLY A 9 15.92 6.76 -21.30
N SER A 10 16.43 6.67 -22.53
CA SER A 10 15.87 5.78 -23.57
C SER A 10 16.12 4.31 -23.24
N ASP A 11 17.32 3.98 -22.76
CA ASP A 11 17.71 2.61 -22.41
C ASP A 11 16.93 2.10 -21.18
N VAL A 12 16.75 2.94 -20.16
CA VAL A 12 15.91 2.61 -18.98
C VAL A 12 14.46 2.38 -19.38
N LYS A 13 13.91 3.21 -20.29
CA LYS A 13 12.55 3.00 -20.81
C LYS A 13 12.42 1.68 -21.59
N TYR A 14 13.48 1.29 -22.30
CA TYR A 14 13.55 0.02 -23.02
C TYR A 14 13.67 -1.20 -22.10
N GLU A 15 14.41 -1.09 -20.98
CA GLU A 15 14.44 -2.16 -19.97
C GLU A 15 13.13 -2.26 -19.20
N MET A 16 12.50 -1.13 -18.89
CA MET A 16 11.19 -1.07 -18.23
C MET A 16 10.07 -1.68 -19.07
N SER A 17 10.19 -1.75 -20.39
CA SER A 17 9.22 -2.45 -21.24
C SER A 17 9.41 -3.96 -21.29
N LYS A 18 10.59 -4.48 -20.89
CA LYS A 18 10.83 -5.91 -20.68
C LYS A 18 10.34 -6.41 -19.33
N VAL A 19 10.03 -5.50 -18.41
CA VAL A 19 9.42 -5.82 -17.13
C VAL A 19 7.96 -6.16 -17.35
N SER A 20 7.53 -7.34 -16.91
CA SER A 20 6.14 -7.75 -16.89
C SER A 20 5.40 -6.99 -15.78
N TRP A 21 4.88 -5.81 -16.13
CA TRP A 21 4.03 -5.04 -15.22
C TRP A 21 2.71 -5.77 -14.99
N PRO A 22 2.22 -5.81 -13.74
CA PRO A 22 0.94 -6.43 -13.43
C PRO A 22 -0.20 -5.72 -14.17
N ASP A 23 -1.19 -6.49 -14.61
CA ASP A 23 -2.38 -5.95 -15.24
C ASP A 23 -3.19 -5.11 -14.25
N TRP A 24 -3.93 -4.13 -14.77
CA TRP A 24 -4.77 -3.22 -13.97
C TRP A 24 -5.78 -3.95 -13.06
N ASN A 25 -6.15 -5.18 -13.43
CA ASN A 25 -7.03 -6.03 -12.62
C ASN A 25 -6.32 -6.58 -11.36
N ASP A 26 -5.05 -6.97 -11.47
CA ASP A 26 -4.25 -7.47 -10.34
C ASP A 26 -3.91 -6.33 -9.37
N LEU A 27 -3.60 -5.15 -9.90
CA LEU A 27 -3.38 -3.93 -9.12
C LEU A 27 -4.61 -3.54 -8.30
N LYS A 28 -5.80 -3.65 -8.90
CA LYS A 28 -7.08 -3.41 -8.21
C LYS A 28 -7.38 -4.50 -7.20
N GLY A 29 -7.14 -5.76 -7.52
CA GLY A 29 -7.29 -6.89 -6.62
C GLY A 29 -6.45 -6.71 -5.36
N SER A 30 -5.16 -6.41 -5.51
CA SER A 30 -4.25 -6.17 -4.38
C SER A 30 -4.66 -4.97 -3.54
N SER A 31 -5.09 -3.87 -4.18
CA SER A 31 -5.51 -2.65 -3.47
C SER A 31 -6.82 -2.85 -2.69
N TYR A 32 -7.76 -3.61 -3.24
CA TYR A 32 -9.03 -3.92 -2.60
C TYR A 32 -8.86 -4.77 -1.33
N VAL A 33 -7.95 -5.75 -1.38
CA VAL A 33 -7.59 -6.57 -0.21
C VAL A 33 -6.98 -5.69 0.90
N VAL A 34 -6.07 -4.79 0.54
CA VAL A 34 -5.43 -3.88 1.51
C VAL A 34 -6.45 -2.93 2.14
N LEU A 35 -7.40 -2.40 1.37
CA LEU A 35 -8.47 -1.54 1.88
C LEU A 35 -9.35 -2.25 2.90
N ILE A 36 -9.78 -3.48 2.60
CA ILE A 36 -10.59 -4.28 3.53
C ILE A 36 -9.78 -4.61 4.79
N PHE A 37 -8.52 -5.02 4.63
CA PHE A 37 -7.65 -5.35 5.76
C PHE A 37 -7.44 -4.15 6.70
N SER A 38 -7.16 -2.98 6.13
CA SER A 38 -7.05 -1.72 6.87
C SER A 38 -8.33 -1.36 7.64
N LEU A 39 -9.49 -1.55 7.01
CA LEU A 39 -10.79 -1.29 7.64
C LEU A 39 -11.05 -2.23 8.83
N ILE A 40 -10.73 -3.51 8.69
CA ILE A 40 -10.83 -4.50 9.78
C ILE A 40 -9.89 -4.13 10.95
N LEU A 41 -8.64 -3.77 10.65
CA LEU A 41 -7.68 -3.34 11.66
C LEU A 41 -8.14 -2.09 12.42
N THR A 42 -8.70 -1.12 11.70
CA THR A 42 -9.21 0.12 12.30
C THR A 42 -10.36 -0.17 13.25
N LEU A 43 -11.30 -1.03 12.85
CA LEU A 43 -12.39 -1.49 13.73
C LEU A 43 -11.85 -2.22 14.96
N TYR A 44 -10.90 -3.14 14.78
CA TYR A 44 -10.30 -3.88 15.88
C TYR A 44 -9.65 -2.95 16.92
N LEU A 45 -8.80 -2.02 16.47
CA LEU A 45 -8.15 -1.06 17.37
C LEU A 45 -9.18 -0.18 18.09
N PHE A 46 -10.22 0.29 17.39
CA PHE A 46 -11.30 1.05 18.00
C PHE A 46 -12.00 0.29 19.14
N PHE A 47 -12.28 -1.00 18.96
CA PHE A 47 -12.85 -1.83 20.02
C PHE A 47 -11.90 -2.01 21.20
N VAL A 48 -10.62 -2.26 20.93
CA VAL A 48 -9.60 -2.39 21.98
C VAL A 48 -9.48 -1.10 22.78
N ASP A 49 -9.43 0.06 22.13
CA ASP A 49 -9.32 1.37 22.80
C ASP A 49 -10.53 1.66 23.69
N LEU A 50 -11.75 1.31 23.24
CA LEU A 50 -12.96 1.44 24.04
C LEU A 50 -12.94 0.52 25.27
N LEU A 51 -12.55 -0.74 25.10
CA LEU A 51 -12.45 -1.71 26.19
C LEU A 51 -11.39 -1.28 27.20
N LEU A 52 -10.23 -0.83 26.74
CA LEU A 52 -9.14 -0.39 27.59
C LEU A 52 -9.52 0.87 28.37
N SER A 53 -10.11 1.87 27.69
CA SER A 53 -10.56 3.11 28.33
C SER A 53 -11.62 2.86 29.40
N LYS A 54 -12.57 1.95 29.12
CA LYS A 54 -13.63 1.60 30.08
C LYS A 54 -13.10 0.75 31.24
N SER A 55 -12.15 -0.13 30.98
CA SER A 55 -11.49 -0.95 32.02
C SER A 55 -10.69 -0.06 32.96
N ILE A 56 -9.88 0.86 32.42
CA ILE A 56 -9.09 1.81 33.23
C ILE A 56 -10.02 2.70 34.07
N SER A 57 -11.10 3.24 33.48
CA SER A 57 -12.08 4.06 34.20
C SER A 57 -12.89 3.30 35.27
N THR A 58 -12.95 1.97 35.20
CA THR A 58 -13.64 1.16 36.22
C THR A 58 -12.69 0.77 37.35
N ILE A 59 -11.39 0.67 37.05
CA ILE A 59 -10.35 0.31 38.02
C ILE A 59 -9.93 1.53 38.86
N MET A 60 -9.88 2.72 38.25
CA MET A 60 -9.63 4.00 38.92
C MET A 60 -10.90 4.57 39.54
#